data_AF-A0ABD5WB01-F1
#
_entry.id   AF-A0ABD5WB01-F1
#
_cell.length_a   1.000
_cell.length_b   1.000
_cell.length_c   1.000
_cell.angle_alpha   90.00
_cell.angle_beta   90.00
_cell.angle_gamma   90.00
#
_symmetry.space_group_name_H-M   'P 1'
#
loop_
_entity.id
_entity.type
_entity.pdbx_description
1 polymer ?
#
loop_
_entity_poly.entity_id
_entity_poly.type
_entity_poly.pdbx_seq_one_letter_code
_entity_poly.pdbx_strand_id
1 'polypeptide(L)'
;MHRDQRVAFEEVLPSITAGKNPFGESSSCSVEPVVLEAAEEGEVLRQRPVSILCPGCGDVITRYRDGFPSRLAHFEEECQNCETGLQRWSVVAIATSLETAPSVDQLESVTTGYWDRHLWTGIMTGESYPRTEEYTEEYTKQAKQFGWEWEVSCPLCRRSLPEFGIEMFDYHHWHRDPDQGICLCRACHKGITGEGRDGTQDWRAQQLGLKNKHDLQLTRLAIREQVVSDHETLEGLVETVVSRYNLTMNQMELFALLSQTLTTSVVLDTVEDEWLLAALSV
;
A
#
# COMPACT_ATOMS: atom_id res chain seq x y z
N MET A 1 15.11 16.30 30.70
CA MET A 1 14.71 15.82 29.35
C MET A 1 14.91 14.32 29.34
N HIS A 2 13.81 13.59 29.30
CA HIS A 2 13.70 12.18 29.63
C HIS A 2 14.47 11.29 28.65
N ARG A 3 15.14 10.29 29.21
CA ARG A 3 16.06 9.35 28.57
C ARG A 3 15.45 7.94 28.41
N ASP A 4 14.12 7.83 28.48
CA ASP A 4 13.38 6.56 28.51
C ASP A 4 12.39 6.46 27.34
N GLN A 5 12.89 6.26 26.12
CA GLN A 5 12.10 5.80 24.96
C GLN A 5 13.00 5.40 23.77
N ARG A 6 14.13 4.73 24.05
CA ARG A 6 14.88 4.01 23.02
C ARG A 6 14.62 2.53 23.25
N VAL A 7 13.67 1.96 22.52
CA VAL A 7 13.77 0.52 22.20
C VAL A 7 15.14 0.37 21.54
N ALA A 8 16.00 -0.48 22.10
CA ALA A 8 17.33 -0.64 21.53
C ALA A 8 17.16 -1.17 20.10
N PHE A 9 17.88 -0.62 19.14
CA PHE A 9 17.85 -1.08 17.75
C PHE A 9 18.14 -2.61 17.65
N GLU A 10 18.92 -3.12 18.61
CA GLU A 10 19.24 -4.53 18.83
C GLU A 10 18.03 -5.38 19.30
N GLU A 11 16.99 -4.78 19.88
CA GLU A 11 15.74 -5.44 20.30
C GLU A 11 14.69 -5.49 19.17
N VAL A 12 14.78 -4.61 18.16
CA VAL A 12 13.93 -4.61 16.96
C VAL A 12 14.41 -5.64 15.91
N LEU A 13 15.71 -5.97 15.93
CA LEU A 13 16.36 -6.83 14.94
C LEU A 13 16.70 -8.28 15.35
N PRO A 14 16.30 -8.88 16.50
CA PRO A 14 16.60 -10.28 16.74
C PRO A 14 15.54 -11.18 16.08
N SER A 15 16.03 -12.09 15.24
CA SER A 15 15.39 -13.29 14.64
C SER A 15 14.83 -13.22 13.21
N ILE A 16 15.14 -12.20 12.42
CA ILE A 16 15.06 -12.35 10.96
C ILE A 16 16.20 -13.30 10.52
N THR A 17 15.86 -14.57 10.29
CA THR A 17 16.80 -15.55 9.74
C THR A 17 16.86 -15.41 8.23
N ALA A 18 18.05 -15.15 7.68
CA ALA A 18 18.27 -15.14 6.25
C ALA A 18 18.17 -16.59 5.71
N GLY A 19 17.02 -16.94 5.16
CA GLY A 19 16.81 -18.19 4.42
C GLY A 19 17.40 -18.16 3.01
N LYS A 20 17.33 -19.30 2.30
CA LYS A 20 17.59 -19.32 0.85
C LYS A 20 16.40 -18.70 0.14
N ASN A 21 16.66 -17.77 -0.79
CA ASN A 21 15.66 -17.12 -1.64
C ASN A 21 14.59 -18.11 -2.18
N PRO A 22 13.32 -18.01 -1.74
CA PRO A 22 12.26 -18.94 -2.12
C PRO A 22 11.35 -18.44 -3.24
N PHE A 23 11.63 -17.28 -3.86
CA PHE A 23 10.72 -16.68 -4.84
C PHE A 23 10.71 -17.49 -6.16
N GLY A 24 9.65 -18.29 -6.33
CA GLY A 24 9.30 -19.03 -7.54
C GLY A 24 7.78 -19.00 -7.73
N GLU A 25 7.32 -18.94 -8.97
CA GLU A 25 5.92 -18.69 -9.34
C GLU A 25 4.95 -19.72 -8.76
N SER A 26 4.06 -19.29 -7.85
CA SER A 26 2.88 -20.03 -7.44
C SER A 26 1.64 -19.42 -8.10
N SER A 27 1.13 -20.10 -9.14
CA SER A 27 -0.15 -19.75 -9.77
C SER A 27 -1.27 -20.57 -9.11
N SER A 28 -2.05 -19.94 -8.22
CA SER A 28 -3.37 -20.45 -7.84
C SER A 28 -4.43 -19.71 -8.67
N CYS A 29 -5.23 -20.49 -9.40
CA CYS A 29 -6.26 -19.98 -10.31
C CYS A 29 -7.60 -19.77 -9.57
N SER A 30 -7.59 -19.15 -8.39
CA SER A 30 -8.79 -18.64 -7.72
C SER A 30 -8.98 -17.18 -8.08
N VAL A 31 -10.09 -16.85 -8.75
CA VAL A 31 -10.39 -15.45 -9.09
C VAL A 31 -11.08 -14.83 -7.89
N GLU A 32 -10.28 -14.15 -7.08
CA GLU A 32 -10.76 -13.44 -5.90
C GLU A 32 -11.69 -12.27 -6.30
N PRO A 33 -12.61 -11.86 -5.42
CA PRO A 33 -13.39 -10.64 -5.64
C PRO A 33 -12.46 -9.44 -5.76
N VAL A 34 -12.74 -8.54 -6.70
CA VAL A 34 -11.91 -7.36 -6.97
C VAL A 34 -12.79 -6.14 -7.21
N VAL A 35 -12.36 -4.96 -6.79
CA VAL A 35 -13.10 -3.72 -7.09
C VAL A 35 -13.15 -3.52 -8.61
N LEU A 36 -14.30 -3.09 -9.11
CA LEU A 36 -14.61 -2.96 -10.53
C LEU A 36 -13.59 -2.10 -11.30
N GLU A 37 -13.16 -0.97 -10.72
CA GLU A 37 -12.10 -0.14 -11.32
C GLU A 37 -10.78 -0.91 -11.50
N ALA A 38 -10.35 -1.68 -10.49
CA ALA A 38 -9.15 -2.53 -10.60
C ALA A 38 -9.33 -3.71 -11.56
N ALA A 39 -10.55 -4.21 -11.73
CA ALA A 39 -10.87 -5.30 -12.65
C ALA A 39 -10.63 -4.91 -14.12
N GLU A 40 -10.71 -3.61 -14.47
CA GLU A 40 -10.44 -3.11 -15.82
C GLU A 40 -8.99 -3.40 -16.27
N GLU A 41 -8.05 -3.39 -15.33
CA GLU A 41 -6.62 -3.62 -15.58
C GLU A 41 -6.29 -5.12 -15.73
N GLY A 42 -7.16 -6.01 -15.23
CA GLY A 42 -6.96 -7.46 -15.23
C GLY A 42 -7.58 -8.17 -16.45
N GLU A 43 -6.90 -9.23 -16.93
CA GLU A 43 -7.42 -10.11 -17.99
C GLU A 43 -8.37 -11.21 -17.47
N VAL A 44 -8.28 -11.53 -16.17
CA VAL A 44 -8.87 -12.74 -15.58
C VAL A 44 -10.40 -12.78 -15.70
N LEU A 45 -11.05 -11.62 -15.58
CA LEU A 45 -12.51 -11.47 -15.64
C LEU A 45 -13.04 -11.17 -17.05
N ARG A 46 -12.17 -10.91 -18.04
CA ARG A 46 -12.59 -10.55 -19.42
C ARG A 46 -13.18 -11.71 -20.21
N GLN A 47 -12.89 -12.95 -19.83
CA GLN A 47 -13.25 -14.16 -20.61
C GLN A 47 -14.25 -15.08 -19.90
N ARG A 48 -14.91 -14.62 -18.83
CA ARG A 48 -15.84 -15.44 -18.04
C ARG A 48 -17.03 -14.61 -17.56
N PRO A 49 -18.21 -15.20 -17.34
CA PRO A 49 -19.34 -14.47 -16.80
C PRO A 49 -18.99 -13.75 -15.49
N VAL A 50 -19.30 -12.45 -15.42
CA VAL A 50 -18.99 -11.57 -14.28
C VAL A 50 -20.26 -10.99 -13.71
N SER A 51 -20.28 -10.87 -12.38
CA SER A 51 -21.33 -10.22 -11.64
C SER A 51 -20.74 -9.08 -10.83
N ILE A 52 -21.47 -7.96 -10.80
CA ILE A 52 -21.10 -6.78 -10.03
C ILE A 52 -21.97 -6.75 -8.79
N LEU A 53 -21.33 -6.79 -7.63
CA LEU A 53 -21.98 -6.82 -6.31
C LEU A 53 -21.89 -5.46 -5.64
N CYS A 54 -22.96 -5.09 -4.92
CA CYS A 54 -22.93 -4.03 -3.92
C CYS A 54 -22.18 -4.55 -2.69
N PRO A 55 -21.09 -3.90 -2.26
CA PRO A 55 -20.35 -4.37 -1.10
C PRO A 55 -21.06 -4.11 0.22
N GLY A 56 -22.01 -3.16 0.28
CA GLY A 56 -22.76 -2.85 1.50
C GLY A 56 -23.81 -3.88 1.88
N CYS A 57 -24.37 -4.62 0.92
CA CYS A 57 -25.42 -5.63 1.21
C CYS A 57 -25.28 -6.95 0.45
N GLY A 58 -24.30 -7.08 -0.45
CA GLY A 58 -24.06 -8.30 -1.24
C GLY A 58 -24.95 -8.48 -2.47
N ASP A 59 -25.88 -7.55 -2.72
CA ASP A 59 -26.82 -7.66 -3.84
C ASP A 59 -26.12 -7.55 -5.21
N VAL A 60 -26.63 -8.32 -6.17
CA VAL A 60 -26.14 -8.29 -7.55
C VAL A 60 -26.76 -7.11 -8.28
N ILE A 61 -25.92 -6.14 -8.65
CA ILE A 61 -26.31 -4.93 -9.38
C ILE A 61 -26.48 -5.23 -10.87
N THR A 62 -25.48 -5.89 -11.48
CA THR A 62 -25.52 -6.24 -12.90
C THR A 62 -24.68 -7.48 -13.21
N ARG A 63 -24.89 -8.06 -14.38
CA ARG A 63 -24.19 -9.25 -14.87
C ARG A 63 -23.74 -9.09 -16.32
N TYR A 64 -22.49 -9.43 -16.58
CA TYR A 64 -21.91 -9.52 -17.92
C TYR A 64 -21.73 -10.99 -18.30
N ARG A 65 -22.59 -11.50 -19.18
CA ARG A 65 -22.64 -12.94 -19.52
C ARG A 65 -21.41 -13.42 -20.29
N ASP A 66 -20.85 -12.56 -21.14
CA ASP A 66 -19.77 -12.93 -22.07
C ASP A 66 -18.38 -12.51 -21.59
N GLY A 67 -18.28 -12.03 -20.34
CA GLY A 67 -17.05 -11.44 -19.83
C GLY A 67 -17.10 -9.94 -19.62
N PHE A 68 -16.19 -9.46 -18.80
CA PHE A 68 -16.09 -8.05 -18.46
C PHE A 68 -15.70 -7.21 -19.69
N PRO A 69 -16.38 -6.08 -19.97
CA PRO A 69 -16.03 -5.23 -21.11
C PRO A 69 -14.61 -4.67 -20.98
N SER A 70 -13.92 -4.53 -22.12
CA SER A 70 -12.54 -4.01 -22.16
C SER A 70 -12.36 -2.58 -21.62
N ARG A 71 -13.44 -1.81 -21.55
CA ARG A 71 -13.46 -0.45 -20.97
C ARG A 71 -14.85 -0.15 -20.46
N LEU A 72 -14.96 0.31 -19.22
CA LEU A 72 -16.21 0.80 -18.64
C LEU A 72 -16.10 2.31 -18.44
N ALA A 73 -16.63 3.07 -19.41
CA ALA A 73 -16.46 4.52 -19.44
C ALA A 73 -17.21 5.25 -18.31
N HIS A 74 -18.28 4.66 -17.80
CA HIS A 74 -19.12 5.22 -16.75
C HIS A 74 -19.82 4.09 -16.00
N PHE A 75 -19.85 4.19 -14.67
CA PHE A 75 -20.61 3.31 -13.80
C PHE A 75 -21.05 4.14 -12.59
N GLU A 76 -22.30 4.58 -12.64
CA GLU A 76 -22.99 5.28 -11.57
C GLU A 76 -24.37 4.64 -11.45
N GLU A 77 -24.56 3.85 -10.42
CA GLU A 77 -25.74 3.03 -10.21
C GLU A 77 -26.26 3.21 -8.79
N GLU A 78 -27.51 2.86 -8.53
CA GLU A 78 -28.07 2.84 -7.17
C GLU A 78 -28.45 1.41 -6.79
N CYS A 79 -27.97 0.95 -5.64
CA CYS A 79 -28.36 -0.36 -5.14
C CYS A 79 -29.83 -0.36 -4.76
N GLN A 80 -30.65 -1.19 -5.43
CA GLN A 80 -32.09 -1.23 -5.15
C GLN A 80 -32.46 -1.81 -3.78
N ASN A 81 -31.52 -2.46 -3.08
CA ASN A 81 -31.76 -3.07 -1.78
C ASN A 81 -31.34 -2.17 -0.60
N CYS A 82 -30.19 -1.49 -0.70
CA CYS A 82 -29.71 -0.59 0.36
C CYS A 82 -29.74 0.90 -0.02
N GLU A 83 -30.26 1.25 -1.19
CA GLU A 83 -30.46 2.63 -1.69
C GLU A 83 -29.16 3.45 -1.74
N THR A 84 -28.01 2.80 -1.69
CA THR A 84 -26.70 3.45 -1.75
C THR A 84 -26.32 3.75 -3.19
N GLY A 85 -25.86 4.98 -3.45
CA GLY A 85 -25.23 5.33 -4.72
C GLY A 85 -23.88 4.61 -4.86
N LEU A 86 -23.60 4.08 -6.04
CA LEU A 86 -22.47 3.21 -6.32
C LEU A 86 -21.62 3.78 -7.45
N GLN A 87 -20.32 3.76 -7.24
CA GLN A 87 -19.30 4.17 -8.20
C GLN A 87 -18.43 2.96 -8.57
N ARG A 88 -17.71 3.04 -9.70
CA ARG A 88 -16.81 1.93 -10.12
C ARG A 88 -15.72 1.57 -9.11
N TRP A 89 -15.29 2.53 -8.30
CA TRP A 89 -14.30 2.31 -7.24
C TRP A 89 -14.93 1.77 -5.94
N SER A 90 -16.26 1.58 -5.89
CA SER A 90 -16.99 1.16 -4.70
C SER A 90 -17.83 -0.11 -4.91
N VAL A 91 -17.66 -0.83 -6.01
CA VAL A 91 -18.38 -2.08 -6.29
C VAL A 91 -17.42 -3.20 -6.64
N VAL A 92 -17.85 -4.44 -6.37
CA VAL A 92 -16.97 -5.62 -6.48
C VAL A 92 -17.38 -6.46 -7.68
N ALA A 93 -16.44 -6.72 -8.57
CA ALA A 93 -16.57 -7.67 -9.67
C ALA A 93 -16.12 -9.06 -9.21
N ILE A 94 -16.94 -10.07 -9.51
CA ILE A 94 -16.66 -11.48 -9.20
C ILE A 94 -17.14 -12.37 -10.34
N ALA A 95 -16.55 -13.56 -10.48
CA ALA A 95 -17.11 -14.57 -11.38
C ALA A 95 -18.55 -14.93 -10.96
N THR A 96 -19.48 -14.98 -11.90
CA THR A 96 -20.91 -15.26 -11.63
C THR A 96 -21.14 -16.56 -10.87
N SER A 97 -20.28 -17.57 -11.04
CA SER A 97 -20.34 -18.83 -10.30
C SER A 97 -20.07 -18.70 -8.80
N LEU A 98 -19.58 -17.54 -8.34
CA LEU A 98 -19.17 -17.27 -6.96
C LEU A 98 -20.01 -16.17 -6.28
N GLU A 99 -21.12 -15.72 -6.88
CA GLU A 99 -21.93 -14.60 -6.37
C GLU A 99 -22.33 -14.73 -4.89
N THR A 100 -22.60 -15.95 -4.42
CA THR A 100 -23.05 -16.21 -3.04
C THR A 100 -21.90 -16.61 -2.10
N ALA A 101 -20.67 -16.64 -2.60
CA ALA A 101 -19.51 -17.06 -1.82
C ALA A 101 -19.01 -15.98 -0.84
N PRO A 102 -18.87 -14.70 -1.23
CA PRO A 102 -18.32 -13.70 -0.33
C PRO A 102 -19.35 -13.25 0.71
N SER A 103 -18.92 -13.05 1.95
CA SER A 103 -19.71 -12.33 2.95
C SER A 103 -19.69 -10.82 2.68
N VAL A 104 -20.63 -10.09 3.28
CA VAL A 104 -20.64 -8.62 3.24
C VAL A 104 -19.33 -8.05 3.81
N ASP A 105 -18.86 -8.56 4.95
CA ASP A 105 -17.58 -8.15 5.55
C ASP A 105 -16.38 -8.37 4.61
N GLN A 106 -16.39 -9.44 3.81
CA GLN A 106 -15.34 -9.69 2.81
C GLN A 106 -15.41 -8.66 1.67
N LEU A 107 -16.61 -8.30 1.22
CA LEU A 107 -16.80 -7.28 0.18
C LEU A 107 -16.39 -5.89 0.68
N GLU A 108 -16.72 -5.55 1.93
CA GLU A 108 -16.27 -4.34 2.61
C GLU A 108 -14.74 -4.31 2.69
N SER A 109 -14.11 -5.40 3.14
CA SER A 109 -12.64 -5.50 3.23
C SER A 109 -11.95 -5.37 1.87
N VAL A 110 -12.49 -5.99 0.83
CA VAL A 110 -11.96 -5.85 -0.55
C VAL A 110 -12.07 -4.40 -1.02
N THR A 111 -13.19 -3.75 -0.74
CA THR A 111 -13.47 -2.37 -1.18
C THR A 111 -12.60 -1.35 -0.44
N THR A 112 -12.59 -1.40 0.89
CA THR A 112 -11.80 -0.50 1.74
C THR A 112 -10.29 -0.72 1.56
N GLY A 113 -9.86 -1.98 1.39
CA GLY A 113 -8.47 -2.28 1.06
C GLY A 113 -8.04 -1.79 -0.33
N TYR A 114 -8.96 -1.73 -1.30
CA TYR A 114 -8.70 -1.06 -2.57
C TYR A 114 -8.56 0.45 -2.39
N TRP A 115 -9.48 1.11 -1.66
CA TRP A 115 -9.41 2.55 -1.38
C TRP A 115 -8.09 2.96 -0.74
N ASP A 116 -7.65 2.19 0.26
CA ASP A 116 -6.36 2.38 0.90
C ASP A 116 -5.22 2.33 -0.12
N ARG A 117 -5.09 1.22 -0.88
CA ARG A 117 -4.02 1.07 -1.87
C ARG A 117 -4.07 2.12 -2.98
N HIS A 118 -5.27 2.50 -3.42
CA HIS A 118 -5.44 3.49 -4.46
C HIS A 118 -5.02 4.90 -3.98
N LEU A 119 -5.35 5.27 -2.75
CA LEU A 119 -4.85 6.51 -2.13
C LEU A 119 -3.35 6.45 -1.88
N TRP A 120 -2.83 5.33 -1.41
CA TRP A 120 -1.42 5.13 -1.11
C TRP A 120 -0.56 5.23 -2.36
N THR A 121 -0.94 4.61 -3.47
CA THR A 121 -0.17 4.65 -4.73
C THR A 121 -0.09 6.06 -5.34
N GLY A 122 -1.02 6.94 -4.97
CA GLY A 122 -1.10 8.31 -5.44
C GLY A 122 -1.88 8.40 -6.76
N ILE A 123 -3.08 8.96 -6.69
CA ILE A 123 -3.99 9.03 -7.84
C ILE A 123 -3.58 10.19 -8.75
N MET A 124 -2.90 9.87 -9.85
CA MET A 124 -2.36 10.86 -10.78
C MET A 124 -3.37 11.12 -11.91
N THR A 125 -3.98 12.32 -11.95
CA THR A 125 -4.85 12.73 -13.08
C THR A 125 -4.39 14.02 -13.76
N GLY A 126 -3.15 14.45 -13.52
CA GLY A 126 -2.57 15.70 -14.03
C GLY A 126 -1.11 15.90 -13.60
N GLU A 127 -0.56 17.10 -13.78
CA GLU A 127 0.87 17.34 -13.52
C GLU A 127 1.20 17.48 -12.03
N SER A 128 2.08 16.59 -11.56
CA SER A 128 2.98 16.68 -10.40
C SER A 128 2.47 16.44 -8.97
N TYR A 129 1.16 16.32 -8.72
CA TYR A 129 0.66 15.99 -7.38
C TYR A 129 -0.50 14.96 -7.40
N PRO A 130 -0.49 13.95 -6.51
CA PRO A 130 -1.59 12.99 -6.42
C PRO A 130 -2.83 13.62 -5.80
N ARG A 131 -4.01 13.25 -6.28
CA ARG A 131 -5.33 13.74 -5.83
C ARG A 131 -5.80 13.03 -4.55
N THR A 132 -4.97 12.98 -3.52
CA THR A 132 -5.31 12.26 -2.29
C THR A 132 -6.45 12.90 -1.52
N GLU A 133 -6.59 14.23 -1.55
CA GLU A 133 -7.62 14.97 -0.81
C GLU A 133 -9.02 14.65 -1.34
N GLU A 134 -9.30 14.94 -2.63
CA GLU A 134 -10.61 14.70 -3.24
C GLU A 134 -11.07 13.24 -3.11
N TYR A 135 -10.17 12.28 -3.32
CA TYR A 135 -10.54 10.87 -3.20
C TYR A 135 -10.71 10.43 -1.74
N THR A 136 -9.98 11.04 -0.79
CA THR A 136 -10.26 10.81 0.64
C THR A 136 -11.67 11.28 0.98
N GLU A 137 -12.07 12.47 0.51
CA GLU A 137 -13.43 12.99 0.73
C GLU A 137 -14.50 12.09 0.12
N GLU A 138 -14.34 11.68 -1.14
CA GLU A 138 -15.30 10.81 -1.82
C GLU A 138 -15.39 9.43 -1.16
N TYR A 139 -14.27 8.83 -0.74
CA TYR A 139 -14.27 7.54 -0.06
C TYR A 139 -14.87 7.63 1.34
N THR A 140 -14.57 8.69 2.11
CA THR A 140 -15.21 8.93 3.40
C THR A 140 -16.72 9.14 3.26
N LYS A 141 -17.16 9.87 2.23
CA LYS A 141 -18.59 10.05 1.94
C LYS A 141 -19.25 8.73 1.58
N GLN A 142 -18.62 7.90 0.75
CA GLN A 142 -19.12 6.59 0.36
C GLN A 142 -19.21 5.63 1.55
N ALA A 143 -18.16 5.56 2.37
CA ALA A 143 -18.15 4.78 3.61
C ALA A 143 -19.35 5.12 4.50
N LYS A 144 -19.61 6.42 4.69
CA LYS A 144 -20.78 6.89 5.47
C LYS A 144 -22.12 6.46 4.87
N GLN A 145 -22.25 6.42 3.55
CA GLN A 145 -23.48 5.93 2.91
C GLN A 145 -23.70 4.43 3.15
N PHE A 146 -22.62 3.65 3.23
CA PHE A 146 -22.69 2.24 3.62
C PHE A 146 -22.82 2.02 5.14
N GLY A 147 -22.62 3.06 5.96
CA GLY A 147 -22.56 2.94 7.41
C GLY A 147 -21.25 2.34 7.93
N TRP A 148 -20.17 2.44 7.15
CA TRP A 148 -18.85 1.93 7.49
C TRP A 148 -18.03 2.98 8.24
N GLU A 149 -17.31 2.54 9.27
CA GLU A 149 -16.33 3.34 10.01
C GLU A 149 -14.95 3.21 9.33
N TRP A 150 -14.84 3.76 8.11
CA TRP A 150 -13.58 3.78 7.36
C TRP A 150 -12.87 5.14 7.48
N GLU A 151 -11.59 5.09 7.83
CA GLU A 151 -10.68 6.23 7.80
C GLU A 151 -9.39 5.83 7.09
N VAL A 152 -8.89 6.69 6.21
CA VAL A 152 -7.60 6.45 5.58
C VAL A 152 -6.48 6.51 6.61
N SER A 153 -5.60 5.51 6.57
CA SER A 153 -4.42 5.43 7.44
C SER A 153 -3.12 5.53 6.64
N CYS A 154 -2.08 6.02 7.29
CA CYS A 154 -0.74 6.02 6.70
C CYS A 154 -0.26 4.56 6.52
N PRO A 155 0.19 4.15 5.32
CA PRO A 155 0.57 2.77 5.07
C PRO A 155 1.83 2.33 5.81
N LEU A 156 2.56 3.25 6.46
CA LEU A 156 3.75 2.89 7.23
C LEU A 156 3.51 2.87 8.75
N CYS A 157 2.88 3.90 9.31
CA CYS A 157 2.68 3.97 10.78
C CYS A 157 1.28 3.59 11.26
N ARG A 158 0.36 3.22 10.36
CA ARG A 158 -1.03 2.77 10.65
C ARG A 158 -1.93 3.79 11.36
N ARG A 159 -1.42 4.97 11.68
CA ARG A 159 -2.20 6.08 12.26
C ARG A 159 -3.13 6.70 11.21
N SER A 160 -4.34 7.07 11.61
CA SER A 160 -5.34 7.64 10.70
C SER A 160 -5.06 9.11 10.36
N LEU A 161 -5.57 9.57 9.22
CA LEU A 161 -5.33 10.93 8.73
C LEU A 161 -5.73 12.03 9.74
N PRO A 162 -6.89 11.94 10.43
CA PRO A 162 -7.28 12.91 11.46
C PRO A 162 -6.26 13.09 12.58
N GLU A 163 -5.49 12.06 12.93
CA GLU A 163 -4.48 12.14 13.99
C GLU A 163 -3.27 13.02 13.64
N PHE A 164 -3.07 13.34 12.37
CA PHE A 164 -1.92 14.11 11.92
C PHE A 164 -2.21 15.61 11.80
N GLY A 165 -3.47 16.03 11.84
CA GLY A 165 -3.87 17.43 11.68
C GLY A 165 -3.42 18.05 10.34
N ILE A 166 -3.20 17.21 9.32
CA ILE A 166 -2.87 17.61 7.95
C ILE A 166 -4.01 17.19 7.02
N GLU A 167 -4.23 17.98 5.97
CA GLU A 167 -5.30 17.76 4.99
C GLU A 167 -4.90 16.70 3.95
N MET A 168 -3.61 16.39 3.78
CA MET A 168 -3.13 15.45 2.77
C MET A 168 -1.82 14.73 3.14
N PHE A 169 -1.58 13.58 2.49
CA PHE A 169 -0.31 12.86 2.56
C PHE A 169 0.78 13.54 1.72
N ASP A 170 2.05 13.38 2.13
CA ASP A 170 3.21 13.75 1.32
C ASP A 170 3.51 12.58 0.35
N TYR A 171 3.73 12.89 -0.94
CA TYR A 171 4.06 11.88 -1.95
C TYR A 171 5.57 11.65 -2.05
N HIS A 172 6.00 10.41 -1.82
CA HIS A 172 7.38 9.97 -1.99
C HIS A 172 7.59 9.35 -3.37
N HIS A 173 8.52 9.89 -4.16
CA HIS A 173 8.85 9.36 -5.48
C HIS A 173 9.97 8.30 -5.38
N TRP A 174 9.68 7.07 -5.79
CA TRP A 174 10.68 6.04 -6.07
C TRP A 174 11.27 6.21 -7.48
N HIS A 175 10.44 6.66 -8.41
CA HIS A 175 10.78 6.92 -9.80
C HIS A 175 9.92 8.05 -10.34
N ARG A 176 10.38 8.79 -11.36
CA ARG A 176 9.65 9.96 -11.91
C ARG A 176 9.11 9.77 -13.32
N ASP A 177 9.56 8.77 -14.08
CA ASP A 177 9.13 8.56 -15.48
C ASP A 177 9.12 7.08 -15.92
N PRO A 178 8.02 6.33 -15.73
CA PRO A 178 6.75 6.79 -15.17
C PRO A 178 6.90 7.13 -13.69
N ASP A 179 6.09 8.08 -13.23
CA ASP A 179 6.04 8.46 -11.81
C ASP A 179 5.51 7.28 -11.00
N GLN A 180 6.29 6.84 -10.02
CA GLN A 180 5.95 5.74 -9.13
C GLN A 180 6.41 6.08 -7.73
N GLY A 181 5.52 5.89 -6.78
CA GLY A 181 5.68 6.43 -5.45
C GLY A 181 4.62 5.98 -4.48
N ILE A 182 4.68 6.55 -3.28
CA ILE A 182 3.80 6.22 -2.17
C ILE A 182 3.43 7.48 -1.38
N CYS A 183 2.15 7.64 -1.08
CA CYS A 183 1.60 8.65 -0.18
C CYS A 183 1.83 8.23 1.28
N LEU A 184 2.54 9.06 2.03
CA LEU A 184 2.88 8.83 3.44
C LEU A 184 2.51 10.04 4.28
N CYS A 185 2.23 9.84 5.56
CA CYS A 185 2.18 10.99 6.47
C CYS A 185 3.55 11.66 6.52
N ARG A 186 3.58 12.97 6.76
CA ARG A 186 4.82 13.76 6.76
C ARG A 186 5.92 13.19 7.67
N ALA A 187 5.55 12.65 8.82
CA ALA A 187 6.50 12.04 9.74
C ALA A 187 7.13 10.77 9.14
N CYS A 188 6.35 9.91 8.51
CA CYS A 188 6.85 8.73 7.80
C CYS A 188 7.68 9.11 6.57
N HIS A 189 7.23 10.10 5.78
CA HIS A 189 7.98 10.60 4.63
C HIS A 189 9.38 11.10 5.04
N LYS A 190 9.47 11.90 6.11
CA LYS A 190 10.76 12.31 6.69
C LYS A 190 11.53 11.13 7.28
N GLY A 191 10.85 10.20 7.94
CA GLY A 191 11.44 9.02 8.55
C GLY A 191 12.17 8.14 7.52
N ILE A 192 11.63 7.99 6.31
CA ILE A 192 12.31 7.26 5.23
C ILE A 192 13.33 8.11 4.47
N THR A 193 13.09 9.42 4.35
CA THR A 193 14.02 10.31 3.64
C THR A 193 15.29 10.56 4.44
N GLY A 194 15.20 10.71 5.76
CA GLY A 194 16.32 11.13 6.63
C GLY A 194 16.66 12.62 6.45
N GLU A 195 17.82 13.03 6.97
CA GLU A 195 18.32 14.40 6.84
C GLU A 195 19.14 14.61 5.56
N GLY A 196 19.06 15.81 4.99
CA GLY A 196 19.99 16.28 3.98
C GLY A 196 19.34 16.54 2.62
N ARG A 197 20.15 17.03 1.68
CA ARG A 197 19.74 17.20 0.29
C ARG A 197 20.01 15.91 -0.47
N ASP A 198 19.19 15.65 -1.49
CA ASP A 198 19.31 14.48 -2.38
C ASP A 198 20.75 14.12 -2.77
N GLY A 199 21.51 15.08 -3.31
CA GLY A 199 22.89 14.83 -3.75
C GLY A 199 23.85 14.46 -2.61
N THR A 200 23.60 14.94 -1.39
CA THR A 200 24.41 14.54 -0.22
C THR A 200 24.11 13.10 0.17
N GLN A 201 22.84 12.70 0.13
CA GLN A 201 22.42 11.34 0.46
C GLN A 201 22.88 10.33 -0.60
N ASP A 202 22.82 10.70 -1.88
CA ASP A 202 23.38 9.89 -2.97
C ASP A 202 24.87 9.66 -2.78
N TRP A 203 25.61 10.72 -2.45
CA TRP A 203 27.04 10.58 -2.20
C TRP A 203 27.33 9.70 -0.98
N ARG A 204 26.55 9.86 0.09
CA ARG A 204 26.67 9.02 1.29
C ARG A 204 26.40 7.55 0.99
N ALA A 205 25.37 7.24 0.20
CA ALA A 205 25.06 5.88 -0.21
C ALA A 205 26.22 5.25 -1.00
N GLN A 206 26.79 5.98 -1.96
CA GLN A 206 27.92 5.50 -2.76
C GLN A 206 29.18 5.22 -1.91
N GLN A 207 29.44 6.03 -0.88
CA GLN A 207 30.54 5.77 0.07
C GLN A 207 30.37 4.47 0.85
N LEU A 208 29.13 4.02 1.03
CA LEU A 208 28.78 2.77 1.71
C LEU A 208 28.72 1.58 0.74
N GLY A 209 29.04 1.79 -0.54
CA GLY A 209 28.95 0.75 -1.58
C GLY A 209 27.52 0.49 -2.06
N LEU A 210 26.58 1.40 -1.79
CA LEU A 210 25.19 1.35 -2.26
C LEU A 210 25.05 2.13 -3.57
N LYS A 211 23.95 1.89 -4.30
CA LYS A 211 23.72 2.48 -5.63
C LYS A 211 23.46 3.98 -5.56
N ASN A 212 22.53 4.40 -4.70
CA ASN A 212 22.09 5.78 -4.53
C ASN A 212 21.28 5.93 -3.22
N LYS A 213 20.74 7.13 -2.97
CA LYS A 213 19.95 7.42 -1.77
C LYS A 213 18.75 6.48 -1.57
N HIS A 214 18.15 5.94 -2.64
CA HIS A 214 16.97 5.09 -2.54
C HIS A 214 17.30 3.79 -1.82
N ASP A 215 18.51 3.25 -1.94
CA ASP A 215 18.92 2.06 -1.18
C ASP A 215 18.86 2.34 0.33
N LEU A 216 19.33 3.50 0.78
CA LEU A 216 19.21 3.92 2.18
C LEU A 216 17.74 4.13 2.58
N GLN A 217 16.94 4.76 1.72
CA GLN A 217 15.51 5.00 1.98
C GLN A 217 14.73 3.69 2.10
N LEU A 218 15.05 2.68 1.27
CA LEU A 218 14.46 1.35 1.31
C LEU A 218 14.85 0.59 2.58
N THR A 219 16.12 0.69 3.02
CA THR A 219 16.53 0.15 4.32
C THR A 219 15.74 0.80 5.46
N ARG A 220 15.58 2.13 5.46
CA ARG A 220 14.80 2.87 6.47
C ARG A 220 13.32 2.49 6.45
N LEU A 221 12.74 2.34 5.26
CA LEU A 221 11.36 1.87 5.06
C LEU A 221 11.17 0.49 5.68
N ALA A 222 12.06 -0.46 5.36
CA ALA A 222 11.99 -1.83 5.87
C ALA A 222 12.12 -1.89 7.40
N ILE A 223 13.03 -1.12 8.00
CA ILE A 223 13.15 -1.03 9.46
C ILE A 223 11.86 -0.50 10.08
N ARG A 224 11.28 0.57 9.53
CA ARG A 224 10.03 1.13 10.05
C ARG A 224 8.85 0.17 9.90
N GLU A 225 8.76 -0.55 8.80
CA GLU A 225 7.76 -1.61 8.61
C GLU A 225 7.95 -2.73 9.64
N GLN A 226 9.19 -3.16 9.89
CA GLN A 226 9.49 -4.17 10.90
C GLN A 226 9.05 -3.72 12.30
N VAL A 227 9.32 -2.47 12.68
CA VAL A 227 8.91 -1.93 13.99
C VAL A 227 7.39 -1.97 14.18
N VAL A 228 6.63 -1.74 13.10
CA VAL A 228 5.17 -1.63 13.17
C VAL A 228 4.46 -2.96 13.01
N SER A 229 5.02 -3.91 12.26
CA SER A 229 4.35 -5.15 11.87
C SER A 229 5.04 -6.43 12.31
N ASP A 230 6.26 -6.34 12.87
CA ASP A 230 7.01 -7.43 13.48
C ASP A 230 7.04 -8.72 12.62
N HIS A 231 7.58 -8.62 11.41
CA HIS A 231 7.65 -9.76 10.50
C HIS A 231 8.63 -10.82 11.03
N GLU A 232 8.21 -12.09 10.97
CA GLU A 232 9.03 -13.22 11.44
C GLU A 232 10.24 -13.52 10.55
N THR A 233 10.18 -13.14 9.27
CA THR A 233 11.19 -13.49 8.25
C THR A 233 11.53 -12.33 7.34
N LEU A 234 12.73 -12.36 6.75
CA LEU A 234 13.14 -11.34 5.78
C LEU A 234 12.28 -11.46 4.52
N GLU A 235 11.91 -12.67 4.15
CA GLU A 235 11.03 -12.90 3.00
C GLU A 235 9.67 -12.22 3.21
N GLY A 236 9.03 -12.40 4.37
CA GLY A 236 7.75 -11.76 4.69
C GLY A 236 7.84 -10.23 4.71
N LEU A 237 8.92 -9.68 5.27
CA LEU A 237 9.20 -8.25 5.24
C LEU A 237 9.35 -7.74 3.80
N VAL A 238 10.15 -8.42 2.97
CA VAL A 238 10.38 -8.04 1.57
C VAL A 238 9.08 -8.10 0.75
N GLU A 239 8.32 -9.18 0.89
CA GLU A 239 7.04 -9.36 0.20
C GLU A 239 6.07 -8.22 0.56
N THR A 240 5.97 -7.90 1.86
CA THR A 240 5.14 -6.80 2.34
C THR A 240 5.64 -5.45 1.83
N VAL A 241 6.95 -5.22 1.87
CA VAL A 241 7.52 -3.93 1.47
C VAL A 241 7.33 -3.68 -0.03
N VAL A 242 7.54 -4.69 -0.88
CA VAL A 242 7.33 -4.56 -2.33
C VAL A 242 5.84 -4.38 -2.66
N SER A 243 4.96 -5.18 -2.06
CA SER A 243 3.53 -5.17 -2.40
C SER A 243 2.80 -3.92 -1.89
N ARG A 244 3.13 -3.44 -0.69
CA ARG A 244 2.42 -2.33 -0.04
C ARG A 244 2.91 -0.95 -0.49
N TYR A 245 4.21 -0.80 -0.74
CA TYR A 245 4.83 0.53 -0.91
C TYR A 245 5.10 0.93 -2.36
N ASN A 246 4.53 0.19 -3.33
CA ASN A 246 4.55 0.54 -4.76
C ASN A 246 5.98 0.76 -5.31
N LEU A 247 6.90 -0.15 -4.98
CA LEU A 247 8.31 -0.04 -5.34
C LEU A 247 8.55 -0.43 -6.82
N THR A 248 9.55 0.20 -7.44
CA THR A 248 10.10 -0.23 -8.75
C THR A 248 10.91 -1.52 -8.66
N MET A 249 11.54 -1.74 -7.51
CA MET A 249 12.44 -2.84 -7.24
C MET A 249 11.66 -4.13 -6.99
N ASN A 250 12.10 -5.25 -7.57
CA ASN A 250 11.44 -6.52 -7.34
C ASN A 250 11.88 -7.16 -5.99
N GLN A 251 11.16 -8.21 -5.56
CA GLN A 251 11.42 -8.89 -4.28
C GLN A 251 12.85 -9.45 -4.18
N MET A 252 13.41 -9.99 -5.27
CA MET A 252 14.77 -10.54 -5.26
C MET A 252 15.83 -9.45 -5.06
N GLU A 253 15.68 -8.32 -5.74
CA GLU A 253 16.57 -7.17 -5.61
C GLU A 253 16.50 -6.56 -4.20
N LEU A 254 15.28 -6.38 -3.66
CA LEU A 254 15.10 -5.85 -2.31
C LEU A 254 15.63 -6.80 -1.25
N PHE A 255 15.41 -8.11 -1.40
CA PHE A 255 15.95 -9.12 -0.49
C PHE A 255 17.48 -9.05 -0.43
N ALA A 256 18.15 -8.94 -1.59
CA ALA A 256 19.59 -8.81 -1.66
C ALA A 256 20.09 -7.54 -0.98
N LEU A 257 19.42 -6.40 -1.25
CA LEU A 257 19.71 -5.12 -0.62
C LEU A 257 19.58 -5.23 0.92
N LEU A 258 18.44 -5.69 1.42
CA LEU A 258 18.17 -5.75 2.86
C LEU A 258 19.08 -6.75 3.58
N SER A 259 19.38 -7.89 2.96
CA SER A 259 20.35 -8.87 3.49
C SER A 259 21.73 -8.24 3.72
N GLN A 260 22.16 -7.35 2.81
CA GLN A 260 23.40 -6.60 2.95
C GLN A 260 23.28 -5.47 3.97
N THR A 261 22.27 -4.61 3.87
CA THR A 261 22.20 -3.38 4.66
C THR A 261 21.88 -3.64 6.13
N LEU A 262 21.03 -4.62 6.43
CA LEU A 262 20.63 -4.95 7.80
C LEU A 262 21.72 -5.69 8.59
N THR A 263 22.77 -6.18 7.92
CA THR A 263 23.91 -6.85 8.56
C THR A 263 25.18 -5.98 8.57
N THR A 264 25.16 -4.82 7.93
CA THR A 264 26.32 -3.92 7.83
C THR A 264 26.22 -2.80 8.86
N SER A 265 26.99 -2.88 9.95
CA SER A 265 26.93 -1.91 11.07
C SER A 265 27.09 -0.45 10.61
N VAL A 266 28.00 -0.16 9.69
CA VAL A 266 28.22 1.22 9.20
C VAL A 266 27.00 1.77 8.46
N VAL A 267 26.22 0.91 7.78
CA VAL A 267 24.96 1.31 7.14
C VAL A 267 23.90 1.57 8.22
N LEU A 268 23.78 0.67 9.20
CA LEU A 268 22.87 0.82 10.33
C LEU A 268 23.12 2.12 11.11
N ASP A 269 24.38 2.38 11.48
CA ASP A 269 24.82 3.63 12.14
C ASP A 269 24.50 4.87 11.29
N THR A 270 24.48 4.74 9.97
CA THR A 270 24.15 5.85 9.06
C THR A 270 22.65 6.12 9.01
N VAL A 271 21.81 5.09 9.13
CA VAL A 271 20.35 5.25 9.07
C VAL A 271 19.73 5.47 10.45
N GLU A 272 20.41 5.10 11.53
CA GLU A 272 19.98 5.34 12.92
C GLU A 272 20.15 6.82 13.30
N ASP A 273 19.22 7.66 12.85
CA ASP A 273 19.12 9.06 13.22
C ASP A 273 17.82 9.36 14.00
N GLU A 274 17.66 10.62 14.41
CA GLU A 274 16.48 11.07 15.17
C GLU A 274 15.16 10.96 14.39
N TRP A 275 15.22 10.77 13.06
CA TRP A 275 14.04 10.71 12.19
C TRP A 275 13.56 9.27 11.98
N LEU A 276 14.45 8.29 12.03
CA LEU A 276 14.17 6.91 11.66
C LEU A 276 12.96 6.33 12.38
N LEU A 277 12.82 6.58 13.68
CA LEU A 277 11.71 6.08 14.50
C LEU A 277 10.77 7.20 14.99
N ALA A 278 10.94 8.42 14.48
CA ALA A 278 10.10 9.54 14.88
C ALA A 278 8.61 9.27 14.58
N ALA A 279 7.76 9.62 15.55
CA ALA A 279 6.30 9.52 15.52
C ALA A 279 5.72 8.10 15.32
N LEU A 280 6.53 7.06 15.52
CA LEU A 280 6.03 5.71 15.73
C LEU A 280 5.65 5.57 17.21
N SER A 281 4.45 5.05 17.45
CA SER A 281 4.06 4.59 18.79
C SER A 281 4.69 3.20 18.95
N VAL A 282 5.89 3.16 19.55
CA VAL A 282 6.53 1.90 19.94
C VAL A 282 6.21 1.61 21.39
#